data_AF-A0A1J0U0W8-F1
#
_entry.id   AF-A0A1J0U0W8-F1
#
_cell.length_a   1.000
_cell.length_b   1.000
_cell.length_c   1.000
_cell.angle_alpha   90.00
_cell.angle_beta   90.00
_cell.angle_gamma   90.00
#
_symmetry.space_group_name_H-M   'P 1'
#
loop_
_entity.id
_entity.type
_entity.pdbx_description
1 polymer ?
#
loop_
_entity_poly.entity_id
_entity_poly.type
_entity_poly.pdbx_seq_one_letter_code
_entity_poly.pdbx_strand_id
1 'polypeptide(L)'
;MPFTFKTSPSILKVNYVDLTALQKLTTEPIKDLKAVVVNYSFGYTGTFKTLINPSRFNIKYVITNNPNLIKTLMLDLTNKMGKILIDFINQNPEVAIDKNPAFKETYDMFSVYYERDATLINKDMLVFLDDMFKKNDTTKEIMAVVKYDSNQDILDLKKGTINSGNRINYDGPWSEMQNQTPAAWSGQGQQPAGLTAENFVKFYRAKMSILQDTSKDLTLGTFSINFNKIVVAGLPLLASGFNDNKPLMIEIKISQTGLNTKLTNFGNIIVTFIKYYNVKLRRSGTNEFYMKQRVLDEIIAKYGKGVKSIRLNPLYSKILEDFKQSDIAKTLPDLDLLSLQDFRSYSVKVTFNETNFSVWGNHYWSLGFYFGNSAQASLAYTAWVQNYQHWRFNKI
;
A
#
# COMPACT_ATOMS: atom_id res chain seq x y z
N MET A 1 -23.83 -0.69 -25.47
CA MET A 1 -22.84 0.41 -25.55
C MET A 1 -21.59 -0.12 -26.22
N PRO A 2 -21.06 0.55 -27.26
CA PRO A 2 -19.86 0.11 -27.95
C PRO A 2 -18.62 0.32 -27.07
N PHE A 3 -17.64 -0.57 -27.25
CA PHE A 3 -16.30 -0.40 -26.71
C PHE A 3 -15.65 0.81 -27.38
N THR A 4 -15.06 1.72 -26.61
CA THR A 4 -14.38 2.92 -27.16
C THR A 4 -12.92 2.96 -26.74
N PHE A 5 -12.05 3.30 -27.68
CA PHE A 5 -10.63 3.54 -27.45
C PHE A 5 -10.35 5.05 -27.51
N LYS A 6 -9.76 5.60 -26.46
CA LYS A 6 -9.18 6.94 -26.49
C LYS A 6 -7.67 6.84 -26.38
N THR A 7 -6.95 7.28 -27.40
CA THR A 7 -5.48 7.36 -27.38
C THR A 7 -5.08 8.55 -26.50
N SER A 8 -4.09 8.32 -25.63
CA SER A 8 -3.37 9.40 -24.97
C SER A 8 -2.24 9.87 -25.89
N PRO A 9 -1.72 11.12 -25.73
CA PRO A 9 -0.58 11.59 -26.51
C PRO A 9 0.59 10.61 -26.37
N SER A 10 1.16 10.21 -27.51
CA SER A 10 2.41 9.45 -27.50
C SER A 10 3.57 10.42 -27.24
N ILE A 11 4.54 9.97 -26.46
CA ILE A 11 5.75 10.72 -26.15
C ILE A 11 6.92 9.93 -26.71
N LEU A 12 7.66 10.55 -27.64
CA LEU A 12 8.91 10.03 -28.15
C LEU A 12 10.05 10.86 -27.56
N LYS A 13 10.97 10.20 -26.83
CA LYS A 13 12.20 10.83 -26.34
C LYS A 13 13.40 10.10 -26.94
N VAL A 14 14.31 10.86 -27.53
CA VAL A 14 15.59 10.35 -28.03
C VAL A 14 16.68 10.83 -27.08
N ASN A 15 17.46 9.91 -26.55
CA ASN A 15 18.59 10.19 -25.68
C ASN A 15 19.87 9.71 -26.33
N TYR A 16 20.90 10.54 -26.35
CA TYR A 16 22.21 10.14 -26.85
C TYR A 16 22.91 9.22 -25.84
N VAL A 17 23.61 8.23 -26.37
CA VAL A 17 24.55 7.42 -25.59
C VAL A 17 25.82 8.24 -25.37
N ASP A 18 26.26 8.35 -24.12
CA ASP A 18 27.51 9.02 -23.78
C ASP A 18 28.68 8.07 -24.05
N LEU A 19 29.19 8.13 -25.28
CA LEU A 19 30.29 7.28 -25.73
C LEU A 19 31.60 7.58 -24.97
N THR A 20 31.79 8.81 -24.48
CA THR A 20 33.00 9.17 -23.72
C THR A 20 32.97 8.50 -22.35
N ALA A 21 31.82 8.56 -21.67
CA ALA A 21 31.59 7.82 -20.44
C ALA A 21 31.68 6.31 -20.65
N LEU A 22 31.05 5.80 -21.71
CA LEU A 22 30.99 4.37 -22.00
C LEU A 22 32.39 3.79 -22.27
N GLN A 23 33.27 4.52 -22.96
CA GLN A 23 34.63 4.07 -23.25
C GLN A 23 35.45 3.81 -21.98
N LYS A 24 35.17 4.53 -20.88
CA LYS A 24 35.84 4.31 -19.59
C LYS A 24 35.38 3.03 -18.90
N LEU A 25 34.19 2.54 -19.25
CA LEU A 25 33.56 1.38 -18.61
C LEU A 25 33.74 0.08 -19.40
N THR A 26 34.34 0.13 -20.59
CA THR A 26 34.51 -1.03 -21.47
C THR A 26 35.92 -1.11 -22.05
N THR A 27 36.39 -2.32 -22.29
CA THR A 27 37.61 -2.60 -23.04
C THR A 27 37.35 -2.71 -24.54
N GLU A 28 36.09 -2.79 -24.95
CA GLU A 28 35.71 -2.83 -26.36
C GLU A 28 36.01 -1.49 -27.05
N PRO A 29 36.58 -1.49 -28.27
CA PRO A 29 36.83 -0.26 -29.01
C PRO A 29 35.52 0.32 -29.56
N ILE A 30 35.15 1.53 -29.14
CA ILE A 30 33.90 2.20 -29.57
C ILE A 30 34.10 3.49 -30.37
N LYS A 31 35.29 3.69 -30.94
CA LYS A 31 35.77 4.94 -31.56
C LYS A 31 34.87 5.52 -32.67
N ASP A 32 34.07 4.69 -33.36
CA ASP A 32 33.15 5.12 -34.44
C ASP A 32 31.69 4.68 -34.19
N LEU A 33 31.39 4.24 -32.98
CA LEU A 33 30.05 3.85 -32.60
C LEU A 33 29.13 5.07 -32.60
N LYS A 34 27.94 4.94 -33.18
CA LYS A 34 26.87 5.94 -33.09
C LYS A 34 25.65 5.23 -32.56
N ALA A 35 25.16 5.67 -31.41
CA ALA A 35 23.99 5.06 -30.79
C ALA A 35 23.09 6.10 -30.12
N VAL A 36 21.78 5.92 -30.27
CA VAL A 36 20.76 6.68 -29.57
C VAL A 36 19.72 5.72 -28.99
N VAL A 37 19.18 6.08 -27.84
CA VAL A 37 18.11 5.34 -27.18
C VAL A 37 16.80 6.05 -27.44
N VAL A 38 15.87 5.32 -28.05
CA VAL A 38 14.51 5.80 -28.29
C VAL A 38 13.60 5.23 -27.21
N ASN A 39 13.02 6.12 -26.43
CA ASN A 39 11.97 5.82 -25.46
C ASN A 39 10.63 6.24 -26.07
N TYR A 40 9.79 5.26 -26.36
CA TYR A 40 8.46 5.48 -26.89
C TYR A 40 7.40 5.10 -25.85
N SER A 41 6.68 6.11 -25.36
CA SER A 41 5.59 5.94 -24.40
C SER A 41 4.27 6.20 -25.10
N PHE A 42 3.33 5.26 -25.02
CA PHE A 42 1.98 5.47 -25.53
C PHE A 42 0.95 4.88 -24.56
N GLY A 43 -0.28 5.37 -24.62
CA GLY A 43 -1.36 4.86 -23.79
C GLY A 43 -2.68 4.84 -24.50
N TYR A 44 -3.53 3.88 -24.14
CA TYR A 44 -4.92 3.84 -24.55
C TYR A 44 -5.81 3.70 -23.32
N THR A 45 -7.00 4.26 -23.38
CA THR A 45 -8.05 4.01 -22.39
C THR A 45 -9.18 3.26 -23.07
N GLY A 46 -9.39 2.02 -22.66
CA GLY A 46 -10.54 1.22 -23.06
C GLY A 46 -11.70 1.50 -22.12
N THR A 47 -12.87 1.84 -22.68
CA THR A 47 -14.09 2.05 -21.89
C THR A 47 -15.18 1.06 -22.29
N PHE A 48 -15.69 0.30 -21.32
CA PHE A 48 -16.84 -0.59 -21.48
C PHE A 48 -17.81 -0.43 -20.30
N LYS A 49 -18.99 0.13 -20.55
CA LYS A 49 -19.93 0.57 -19.50
C LYS A 49 -19.22 1.55 -18.54
N THR A 50 -19.20 1.24 -17.24
CA THR A 50 -18.49 2.00 -16.20
C THR A 50 -17.04 1.55 -16.00
N LEU A 51 -16.59 0.51 -16.70
CA LEU A 51 -15.22 0.03 -16.61
C LEU A 51 -14.34 0.89 -17.51
N ILE A 52 -13.43 1.62 -16.88
CA ILE A 52 -12.38 2.40 -17.53
C ILE A 52 -11.07 1.68 -17.25
N ASN A 53 -10.41 1.18 -18.30
CA ASN A 53 -9.10 0.54 -18.19
C ASN A 53 -8.06 1.37 -18.96
N PRO A 54 -7.29 2.24 -18.27
CA PRO A 54 -6.14 2.90 -18.86
C PRO A 54 -4.97 1.91 -18.93
N SER A 55 -4.39 1.74 -20.12
CA SER A 55 -3.17 0.98 -20.34
C SER A 55 -2.08 1.93 -20.85
N ARG A 56 -0.88 1.82 -20.28
CA ARG A 56 0.30 2.57 -20.71
C ARG A 56 1.41 1.60 -21.07
N PHE A 57 2.08 1.85 -22.18
CA PHE A 57 3.18 1.05 -22.69
C PHE A 57 4.40 1.94 -22.84
N ASN A 58 5.55 1.42 -22.41
CA ASN A 58 6.84 2.06 -22.55
C ASN A 58 7.76 1.08 -23.30
N ILE A 59 8.19 1.46 -24.49
CA ILE A 59 9.12 0.67 -25.31
C ILE A 59 10.45 1.42 -25.36
N LYS A 60 11.56 0.73 -25.07
CA LYS A 60 12.92 1.23 -25.26
C LYS A 60 13.65 0.41 -26.30
N TYR A 61 14.31 1.06 -27.23
CA TYR A 61 15.22 0.39 -28.16
C TYR A 61 16.40 1.30 -28.52
N VAL A 62 17.51 0.66 -28.88
CA VAL A 62 18.74 1.37 -29.25
C VAL A 62 18.87 1.35 -30.77
N ILE A 63 18.94 2.53 -31.39
CA ILE A 63 19.29 2.68 -32.81
C ILE A 63 20.80 2.89 -32.88
N THR A 64 21.50 2.09 -33.68
CA THR A 64 22.96 2.12 -33.77
C THR A 64 23.47 1.73 -35.15
N ASN A 65 24.65 2.23 -35.50
CA ASN A 65 25.40 1.77 -36.69
C ASN A 65 26.10 0.42 -36.47
N ASN A 66 26.15 -0.11 -35.24
CA ASN A 66 26.72 -1.42 -34.93
C ASN A 66 25.88 -2.16 -33.84
N PRO A 67 24.83 -2.89 -34.25
CA PRO A 67 23.94 -3.60 -33.33
C PRO A 67 24.63 -4.68 -32.49
N ASN A 68 25.58 -5.40 -33.07
CA ASN A 68 26.29 -6.48 -32.38
C ASN A 68 27.13 -5.92 -31.24
N LEU A 69 27.88 -4.85 -31.50
CA LEU A 69 28.69 -4.19 -30.46
C LEU A 69 27.83 -3.62 -29.33
N ILE A 70 26.71 -2.96 -29.65
CA ILE A 70 25.78 -2.47 -28.61
C ILE A 70 25.22 -3.61 -27.76
N LYS A 71 24.86 -4.74 -28.38
CA LYS A 71 24.36 -5.91 -27.65
C LYS A 71 25.41 -6.44 -26.66
N THR A 72 26.67 -6.55 -27.09
CA THR A 72 27.80 -6.95 -26.23
C THR A 72 27.97 -5.95 -25.08
N LEU A 73 28.03 -4.65 -25.37
CA LEU A 73 28.18 -3.60 -24.36
C LEU A 73 27.04 -3.60 -23.33
N MET A 74 25.79 -3.74 -23.78
CA MET A 74 24.63 -3.83 -22.89
C MET A 74 24.70 -5.07 -22.01
N LEU A 75 25.13 -6.22 -22.54
CA LEU A 75 25.31 -7.44 -21.76
C LEU A 75 26.42 -7.28 -20.71
N ASP A 76 27.56 -6.72 -21.08
CA ASP A 76 28.68 -6.49 -20.17
C ASP A 76 28.31 -5.52 -19.05
N LEU A 77 27.65 -4.42 -19.37
CA LEU A 77 27.15 -3.46 -18.37
C LEU A 77 26.11 -4.10 -17.46
N THR A 78 25.20 -4.91 -18.01
CA THR A 78 24.19 -5.63 -17.22
C THR A 78 24.87 -6.60 -16.25
N ASN A 79 25.89 -7.33 -16.70
CA ASN A 79 26.64 -8.27 -15.87
C ASN A 79 27.45 -7.55 -14.79
N LYS A 80 28.12 -6.44 -15.12
CA LYS A 80 28.85 -5.61 -14.14
C LYS A 80 27.91 -5.06 -13.07
N MET A 81 26.80 -4.45 -13.47
CA MET A 81 25.79 -3.94 -12.54
C MET A 81 25.15 -5.08 -11.72
N GLY A 82 24.90 -6.22 -12.35
CA GLY A 82 24.38 -7.42 -11.71
C GLY A 82 25.27 -7.87 -10.55
N LYS A 83 26.58 -8.01 -10.79
CA LYS A 83 27.55 -8.37 -9.75
C LYS A 83 27.56 -7.37 -8.59
N ILE A 84 27.59 -6.07 -8.90
CA ILE A 84 27.56 -5.00 -7.89
C ILE A 84 26.32 -5.13 -6.99
N LEU A 85 25.15 -5.32 -7.59
CA LEU A 85 23.90 -5.46 -6.84
C LEU A 85 23.83 -6.78 -6.06
N ILE A 86 24.37 -7.88 -6.60
CA ILE A 86 24.45 -9.17 -5.91
C ILE A 86 25.33 -9.07 -4.66
N ASP A 87 26.54 -8.53 -4.80
CA ASP A 87 27.47 -8.37 -3.68
C ASP A 87 26.83 -7.55 -2.57
N PHE A 88 26.10 -6.49 -2.95
CA PHE A 88 25.37 -5.67 -2.00
C PHE A 88 24.24 -6.40 -1.28
N ILE A 89 23.38 -7.10 -2.02
CA ILE A 89 22.27 -7.86 -1.43
C ILE A 89 22.80 -8.94 -0.50
N ASN A 90 23.87 -9.63 -0.87
CA ASN A 90 24.50 -10.64 -0.03
C ASN A 90 25.09 -10.05 1.26
N GLN A 91 25.59 -8.81 1.21
CA GLN A 91 26.07 -8.09 2.40
C GLN A 91 24.92 -7.51 3.26
N ASN A 92 23.71 -7.39 2.70
CA ASN A 92 22.53 -6.84 3.38
C ASN A 92 21.33 -7.80 3.24
N PRO A 93 21.45 -9.05 3.73
CA PRO A 93 20.49 -10.11 3.43
C PRO A 93 19.08 -9.86 4.01
N GLU A 94 18.92 -8.90 4.93
CA GLU A 94 17.64 -8.56 5.52
C GLU A 94 17.33 -7.06 5.42
N VAL A 95 16.55 -6.71 4.39
CA VAL A 95 15.95 -5.38 4.28
C VAL A 95 14.66 -5.34 5.09
N ALA A 96 14.80 -5.10 6.40
CA ALA A 96 13.69 -4.87 7.30
C ALA A 96 13.30 -3.39 7.33
N ILE A 97 12.06 -3.08 6.94
CA ILE A 97 11.60 -1.69 6.76
C ILE A 97 11.62 -0.85 8.05
N ASP A 98 11.51 -1.50 9.21
CA ASP A 98 11.47 -0.87 10.52
C ASP A 98 12.86 -0.67 11.15
N LYS A 99 13.89 -1.35 10.61
CA LYS A 99 15.27 -1.28 11.12
C LYS A 99 16.18 -0.43 10.24
N ASN A 100 15.83 -0.26 8.97
CA ASN A 100 16.67 0.43 8.00
C ASN A 100 16.16 1.88 7.76
N PRO A 101 16.96 2.91 8.06
CA PRO A 101 16.55 4.31 7.89
C PRO A 101 16.11 4.68 6.47
N ALA A 102 16.62 4.01 5.44
CA ALA A 102 16.21 4.26 4.06
C ALA A 102 14.74 3.91 3.80
N PHE A 103 14.14 3.04 4.63
CA PHE A 103 12.77 2.54 4.51
C PHE A 103 11.82 3.16 5.54
N LYS A 104 12.24 4.24 6.20
CA LYS A 104 11.49 4.87 7.29
C LYS A 104 10.10 5.29 6.82
N GLU A 105 9.97 5.87 5.63
CA GLU A 105 8.69 6.35 5.10
C GLU A 105 7.73 5.19 4.84
N THR A 106 8.21 4.09 4.23
CA THR A 106 7.41 2.87 4.07
C THR A 106 6.91 2.31 5.41
N TYR A 107 7.76 2.31 6.46
CA TYR A 107 7.36 1.86 7.79
C TYR A 107 6.41 2.81 8.50
N ASP A 108 6.71 4.11 8.52
CA ASP A 108 5.90 5.14 9.16
C ASP A 108 4.48 5.13 8.59
N MET A 109 4.36 5.13 7.26
CA MET A 109 3.08 5.06 6.53
C MET A 109 2.46 3.66 6.53
N PHE A 110 3.16 2.67 7.07
CA PHE A 110 2.78 1.26 7.09
C PHE A 110 2.28 0.75 5.73
N SER A 111 3.04 1.06 4.68
CA SER A 111 2.75 0.71 3.30
C SER A 111 3.16 -0.72 3.01
N VAL A 112 2.28 -1.68 3.32
CA VAL A 112 2.63 -3.12 3.33
C VAL A 112 1.84 -3.98 2.32
N TYR A 113 0.91 -3.38 1.56
CA TYR A 113 0.12 -4.07 0.53
C TYR A 113 0.58 -3.70 -0.89
N TYR A 114 1.67 -4.34 -1.30
CA TYR A 114 2.40 -3.97 -2.52
C TYR A 114 1.70 -4.30 -3.84
N GLU A 115 0.72 -5.20 -3.89
CA GLU A 115 -0.04 -5.43 -5.14
C GLU A 115 -0.93 -4.24 -5.51
N ARG A 116 -1.25 -3.39 -4.52
CA ARG A 116 -2.06 -2.18 -4.74
C ARG A 116 -1.21 -0.93 -4.83
N ASP A 117 -0.20 -0.82 -3.98
CA ASP A 117 0.67 0.34 -3.94
C ASP A 117 2.08 -0.06 -3.52
N ALA A 118 3.01 0.03 -4.46
CA ALA A 118 4.44 -0.18 -4.23
C ALA A 118 5.24 1.12 -4.38
N THR A 119 4.60 2.29 -4.35
CA THR A 119 5.24 3.58 -4.65
C THR A 119 6.31 3.92 -3.62
N LEU A 120 5.98 3.83 -2.32
CA LEU A 120 6.89 4.17 -1.23
C LEU A 120 8.08 3.20 -1.17
N ILE A 121 7.83 1.89 -1.28
CA ILE A 121 8.93 0.91 -1.24
C ILE A 121 9.88 1.06 -2.44
N ASN A 122 9.39 1.45 -3.61
CA ASN A 122 10.22 1.76 -4.77
C ASN A 122 11.08 3.02 -4.55
N LYS A 123 10.49 4.07 -3.97
CA LYS A 123 11.21 5.30 -3.62
C LYS A 123 12.32 5.01 -2.61
N ASP A 124 11.99 4.32 -1.52
CA ASP A 124 12.91 3.98 -0.45
C ASP A 124 14.03 3.06 -0.93
N MET A 125 13.72 2.11 -1.83
CA MET A 125 14.72 1.26 -2.47
C MET A 125 15.70 2.06 -3.33
N LEU A 126 15.24 3.08 -4.06
CA LEU A 126 16.16 3.94 -4.81
C LEU A 126 17.11 4.70 -3.90
N VAL A 127 16.59 5.27 -2.81
CA VAL A 127 17.43 5.95 -1.80
C VAL A 127 18.45 4.98 -1.22
N PHE A 128 18.02 3.76 -0.89
CA PHE A 128 18.89 2.71 -0.37
C PHE A 128 20.00 2.32 -1.35
N LEU A 129 19.67 2.18 -2.64
CA LEU A 129 20.65 1.91 -3.69
C LEU A 129 21.60 3.09 -3.93
N ASP A 130 21.09 4.33 -3.98
CA ASP A 130 21.90 5.53 -4.17
C ASP A 130 22.92 5.74 -3.05
N ASP A 131 22.49 5.56 -1.80
CA ASP A 131 23.38 5.68 -0.64
C ASP A 131 24.45 4.59 -0.63
N MET A 132 24.10 3.37 -1.07
CA MET A 132 25.06 2.30 -1.27
C MET A 132 26.09 2.68 -2.34
N PHE A 133 25.61 3.13 -3.49
CA PHE A 133 26.45 3.46 -4.63
C PHE A 133 27.44 4.59 -4.34
N LYS A 134 27.08 5.54 -3.47
CA LYS A 134 28.00 6.61 -3.04
C LYS A 134 29.12 6.12 -2.12
N LYS A 135 28.93 5.02 -1.39
CA LYS A 135 29.86 4.54 -0.34
C LYS A 135 30.88 3.52 -0.83
N ASN A 136 30.72 2.94 -2.02
CA ASN A 136 31.61 1.91 -2.54
C ASN A 136 32.60 2.50 -3.56
N ASP A 137 33.88 2.58 -3.17
CA ASP A 137 34.96 3.13 -4.01
C ASP A 137 35.12 2.36 -5.34
N THR A 138 34.86 1.06 -5.32
CA THR A 138 34.97 0.16 -6.48
C THR A 138 33.89 0.40 -7.53
N THR A 139 32.79 1.08 -7.16
CA THR A 139 31.66 1.36 -8.06
C THR A 139 31.57 2.83 -8.49
N LYS A 140 32.42 3.71 -7.96
CA LYS A 140 32.36 5.16 -8.24
C LYS A 140 32.36 5.49 -9.73
N GLU A 141 33.18 4.83 -10.54
CA GLU A 141 33.29 5.11 -11.97
C GLU A 141 32.01 4.76 -12.75
N ILE A 142 31.41 3.59 -12.50
CA ILE A 142 30.16 3.21 -13.14
C ILE A 142 29.00 4.07 -12.62
N MET A 143 29.01 4.41 -11.33
CA MET A 143 27.93 5.16 -10.70
C MET A 143 27.90 6.64 -11.10
N ALA A 144 29.04 7.23 -11.44
CA ALA A 144 29.12 8.60 -11.95
C ALA A 144 28.27 8.83 -13.22
N VAL A 145 27.91 7.75 -13.93
CA VAL A 145 27.20 7.82 -15.22
C VAL A 145 25.90 7.01 -15.20
N VAL A 146 25.48 6.52 -14.03
CA VAL A 146 24.19 5.87 -13.83
C VAL A 146 23.10 6.93 -13.67
N LYS A 147 21.97 6.69 -14.33
CA LYS A 147 20.72 7.44 -14.18
C LYS A 147 19.56 6.46 -14.06
N TYR A 148 18.46 6.92 -13.46
CA TYR A 148 17.22 6.15 -13.38
C TYR A 148 16.17 6.69 -14.35
N ASP A 149 15.48 5.77 -15.02
CA ASP A 149 14.27 6.11 -15.75
C ASP A 149 13.12 6.41 -14.78
N SER A 150 12.51 7.59 -14.94
CA SER A 150 11.36 8.04 -14.15
C SER A 150 10.07 7.28 -14.47
N ASN A 151 10.00 6.56 -15.59
CA ASN A 151 8.79 5.87 -16.06
C ASN A 151 8.73 4.38 -15.67
N GLN A 152 9.69 3.91 -14.88
CA GLN A 152 9.84 2.52 -14.49
C GLN A 152 10.00 2.44 -12.97
N ASP A 153 9.50 1.37 -12.36
CA ASP A 153 9.76 1.04 -10.97
C ASP A 153 11.06 0.24 -10.85
N ILE A 154 11.76 0.39 -9.72
CA ILE A 154 13.04 -0.32 -9.48
C ILE A 154 12.79 -1.74 -9.01
N LEU A 155 11.65 -1.97 -8.36
CA LEU A 155 11.20 -3.26 -7.87
C LEU A 155 9.97 -3.72 -8.67
N ASP A 156 10.05 -4.92 -9.22
CA ASP A 156 8.90 -5.65 -9.73
C ASP A 156 8.44 -6.65 -8.68
N LEU A 157 7.22 -6.49 -8.17
CA LEU A 157 6.64 -7.43 -7.23
C LEU A 157 6.48 -8.80 -7.88
N LYS A 158 7.09 -9.83 -7.27
CA LYS A 158 6.86 -11.23 -7.66
C LYS A 158 5.84 -11.91 -6.77
N LYS A 159 5.86 -11.58 -5.48
CA LYS A 159 4.91 -12.12 -4.50
C LYS A 159 4.71 -11.15 -3.35
N GLY A 160 3.47 -10.74 -3.09
CA GLY A 160 3.09 -10.02 -1.88
C GLY A 160 2.55 -10.98 -0.82
N THR A 161 2.98 -10.81 0.42
CA THR A 161 2.44 -11.59 1.54
C THR A 161 1.06 -11.09 1.92
N ILE A 162 0.82 -9.79 1.91
CA ILE A 162 -0.51 -9.20 2.05
C ILE A 162 -1.07 -9.01 0.64
N ASN A 163 -2.22 -9.62 0.37
CA ASN A 163 -2.90 -9.59 -0.92
C ASN A 163 -4.42 -9.53 -0.75
N SER A 164 -5.14 -9.41 -1.86
CA SER A 164 -6.61 -9.33 -1.81
C SER A 164 -7.29 -10.56 -1.20
N GLY A 165 -6.63 -11.72 -1.22
CA GLY A 165 -7.17 -12.98 -0.71
C GLY A 165 -6.99 -13.20 0.78
N ASN A 166 -6.13 -12.43 1.45
CA ASN A 166 -5.83 -12.61 2.89
C ASN A 166 -5.91 -11.34 3.73
N ARG A 167 -6.21 -10.18 3.12
CA ARG A 167 -6.69 -9.01 3.85
C ARG A 167 -8.02 -9.36 4.54
N ILE A 168 -8.28 -8.85 5.75
CA ILE A 168 -9.63 -8.91 6.35
C ILE A 168 -10.57 -7.97 5.57
N ASN A 169 -10.92 -8.38 4.36
CA ASN A 169 -12.10 -8.01 3.61
C ASN A 169 -13.01 -9.24 3.73
N TYR A 170 -13.73 -9.38 4.84
CA TYR A 170 -14.37 -10.66 5.12
C TYR A 170 -15.52 -10.95 4.15
N ASP A 171 -15.25 -11.86 3.21
CA ASP A 171 -16.21 -12.47 2.29
C ASP A 171 -16.51 -13.93 2.69
N GLY A 172 -16.22 -14.33 3.93
CA GLY A 172 -16.47 -15.68 4.42
C GLY A 172 -17.94 -15.97 4.76
N PRO A 173 -18.26 -17.21 5.14
CA PRO A 173 -19.64 -17.66 5.33
C PRO A 173 -20.38 -16.87 6.42
N TRP A 174 -21.70 -16.73 6.22
CA TRP A 174 -22.62 -15.97 7.06
C TRP A 174 -22.51 -16.28 8.56
N SER A 175 -22.39 -17.56 8.90
CA SER A 175 -22.30 -18.07 10.28
C SER A 175 -21.12 -17.50 11.08
N GLU A 176 -20.09 -17.00 10.39
CA GLU A 176 -18.86 -16.54 11.02
C GLU A 176 -18.73 -15.01 11.11
N MET A 177 -19.66 -14.26 10.50
CA MET A 177 -19.62 -12.80 10.48
C MET A 177 -19.87 -12.18 11.87
N GLN A 178 -20.75 -12.78 12.69
CA GLN A 178 -21.02 -12.31 14.06
C GLN A 178 -19.79 -12.44 14.99
N ASN A 179 -18.87 -13.35 14.65
CA ASN A 179 -17.62 -13.57 15.39
C ASN A 179 -16.53 -12.53 15.06
N GLN A 180 -16.87 -11.46 14.34
CA GLN A 180 -15.96 -10.37 13.98
C GLN A 180 -16.33 -9.03 14.59
N THR A 181 -17.44 -8.98 15.32
CA THR A 181 -17.81 -7.82 16.12
C THR A 181 -16.75 -7.56 17.19
N PRO A 182 -16.55 -6.30 17.63
CA PRO A 182 -15.75 -6.02 18.82
C PRO A 182 -16.16 -6.88 20.02
N ALA A 183 -17.46 -7.12 20.18
CA ALA A 183 -18.00 -7.98 21.23
C ALA A 183 -17.50 -9.43 21.20
N ALA A 184 -17.04 -9.94 20.05
CA ALA A 184 -16.49 -11.28 19.93
C ALA A 184 -15.15 -11.43 20.65
N TRP A 185 -14.32 -10.37 20.66
CA TRP A 185 -12.99 -10.39 21.27
C TRP A 185 -12.89 -9.57 22.57
N SER A 186 -13.79 -8.62 22.81
CA SER A 186 -13.77 -7.78 24.02
C SER A 186 -14.81 -8.15 25.09
N GLY A 187 -15.84 -8.93 24.73
CA GLY A 187 -17.06 -9.11 25.54
C GLY A 187 -18.17 -8.12 25.20
N GLN A 188 -19.36 -8.31 25.78
CA GLN A 188 -20.57 -7.49 25.51
C GLN A 188 -20.79 -6.41 26.57
N GLY A 189 -21.57 -5.37 26.22
CA GLY A 189 -21.94 -4.27 27.11
C GLY A 189 -21.19 -2.96 26.80
N GLN A 190 -21.31 -1.98 27.69
CA GLN A 190 -20.54 -0.74 27.62
C GLN A 190 -19.18 -0.96 28.26
N GLN A 191 -18.12 -0.62 27.53
CA GLN A 191 -16.72 -0.70 27.99
C GLN A 191 -16.38 -1.98 28.76
N PRO A 192 -16.62 -3.17 28.17
CA PRO A 192 -16.33 -4.43 28.84
C PRO A 192 -14.83 -4.52 29.19
N ALA A 193 -14.50 -5.20 30.28
CA ALA A 193 -13.11 -5.31 30.76
C ALA A 193 -12.13 -5.87 29.70
N GLY A 194 -12.62 -6.72 28.79
CA GLY A 194 -11.84 -7.28 27.69
C GLY A 194 -11.56 -6.30 26.54
N LEU A 195 -12.05 -5.07 26.57
CA LEU A 195 -11.81 -4.04 25.55
C LEU A 195 -10.39 -3.46 25.68
N THR A 196 -9.41 -4.26 25.28
CA THR A 196 -7.97 -3.97 25.32
C THR A 196 -7.32 -4.19 23.96
N ALA A 197 -6.23 -3.47 23.69
CA ALA A 197 -5.50 -3.61 22.44
C ALA A 197 -4.87 -5.01 22.31
N GLU A 198 -4.42 -5.60 23.42
CA GLU A 198 -3.92 -6.97 23.46
C GLU A 198 -4.94 -7.99 22.96
N ASN A 199 -6.18 -7.91 23.46
CA ASN A 199 -7.25 -8.82 23.01
C ASN A 199 -7.60 -8.60 21.54
N PHE A 200 -7.59 -7.34 21.07
CA PHE A 200 -7.73 -7.04 19.65
C PHE A 200 -6.60 -7.67 18.82
N VAL A 201 -5.34 -7.48 19.20
CA VAL A 201 -4.18 -8.02 18.44
C VAL A 201 -4.23 -9.55 18.40
N LYS A 202 -4.54 -10.21 19.52
CA LYS A 202 -4.71 -11.67 19.58
C LYS A 202 -5.81 -12.14 18.63
N PHE A 203 -6.96 -11.46 18.66
CA PHE A 203 -8.06 -11.75 17.75
C PHE A 203 -7.67 -11.52 16.28
N TYR A 204 -7.03 -10.39 15.98
CA TYR A 204 -6.67 -9.98 14.63
C TYR A 204 -5.65 -10.93 14.00
N ARG A 205 -4.62 -11.34 14.75
CA ARG A 205 -3.66 -12.37 14.33
C ARG A 205 -4.35 -13.72 14.14
N ALA A 206 -5.26 -14.12 15.02
CA ALA A 206 -6.01 -15.37 14.83
C ALA A 206 -6.83 -15.38 13.53
N LYS A 207 -7.28 -14.21 13.06
CA LYS A 207 -8.02 -14.07 11.79
C LYS A 207 -7.14 -13.90 10.56
N MET A 208 -5.97 -13.28 10.69
CA MET A 208 -4.98 -13.19 9.60
C MET A 208 -3.87 -14.19 9.82
N SER A 209 -4.00 -15.40 9.24
CA SER A 209 -3.02 -16.48 9.40
C SER A 209 -1.59 -16.08 9.06
N ILE A 210 -1.41 -15.18 8.08
CA ILE A 210 -0.10 -14.62 7.70
C ILE A 210 0.57 -13.80 8.82
N LEU A 211 -0.20 -13.34 9.82
CA LEU A 211 0.26 -12.63 11.00
C LEU A 211 0.29 -13.54 12.25
N GLN A 212 0.11 -14.85 12.14
CA GLN A 212 0.12 -15.72 13.33
C GLN A 212 1.53 -16.08 13.80
N ASP A 213 2.46 -16.29 12.87
CA ASP A 213 3.83 -16.61 13.22
C ASP A 213 4.49 -15.38 13.88
N THR A 214 4.90 -15.55 15.12
CA THR A 214 5.58 -14.55 15.95
C THR A 214 7.06 -14.86 16.17
N SER A 215 7.54 -15.99 15.63
CA SER A 215 8.89 -16.50 15.86
C SER A 215 9.94 -15.93 14.89
N LYS A 216 9.51 -15.34 13.77
CA LYS A 216 10.38 -14.87 12.68
C LYS A 216 9.90 -13.56 12.09
N ASP A 217 10.80 -12.74 11.58
CA ASP A 217 10.45 -11.53 10.83
C ASP A 217 9.51 -11.87 9.66
N LEU A 218 8.51 -11.02 9.44
CA LEU A 218 7.51 -11.24 8.40
C LEU A 218 8.04 -10.72 7.06
N THR A 219 8.25 -11.61 6.10
CA THR A 219 8.44 -11.21 4.71
C THR A 219 7.16 -10.55 4.21
N LEU A 220 7.22 -9.28 3.85
CA LEU A 220 6.09 -8.51 3.30
C LEU A 220 5.94 -8.72 1.80
N GLY A 221 7.06 -8.88 1.10
CA GLY A 221 7.05 -9.20 -0.32
C GLY A 221 8.42 -9.62 -0.83
N THR A 222 8.40 -10.38 -1.92
CA THR A 222 9.56 -10.75 -2.71
C THR A 222 9.49 -10.04 -4.05
N PHE A 223 10.57 -9.35 -4.41
CA PHE A 223 10.67 -8.53 -5.60
C PHE A 223 11.85 -8.97 -6.45
N SER A 224 11.77 -8.73 -7.77
CA SER A 224 12.97 -8.69 -8.61
C SER A 224 13.38 -7.26 -8.86
N ILE A 225 14.69 -7.01 -8.97
CA ILE A 225 15.18 -5.70 -9.41
C ILE A 225 14.95 -5.54 -10.91
N ASN A 226 14.32 -4.44 -11.31
CA ASN A 226 14.07 -4.09 -12.70
C ASN A 226 15.26 -3.32 -13.28
N PHE A 227 16.12 -4.04 -14.00
CA PHE A 227 17.32 -3.45 -14.62
C PHE A 227 16.97 -2.43 -15.71
N ASN A 228 15.77 -2.48 -16.32
CA ASN A 228 15.37 -1.49 -17.33
C ASN A 228 15.24 -0.07 -16.76
N LYS A 229 15.11 0.07 -15.44
CA LYS A 229 15.13 1.38 -14.79
C LYS A 229 16.52 1.98 -14.75
N ILE A 230 17.57 1.16 -14.71
CA ILE A 230 18.96 1.61 -14.63
C ILE A 230 19.47 1.90 -16.04
N VAL A 231 20.02 3.09 -16.22
CA VAL A 231 20.64 3.56 -17.47
C VAL A 231 22.09 3.92 -17.19
N VAL A 232 23.03 3.29 -17.88
CA VAL A 232 24.47 3.50 -17.70
C VAL A 232 25.03 4.19 -18.93
N ALA A 233 25.61 5.39 -18.77
CA ALA A 233 26.14 6.20 -19.88
C ALA A 233 25.11 6.39 -21.02
N GLY A 234 23.83 6.52 -20.67
CA GLY A 234 22.74 6.66 -21.64
C GLY A 234 22.23 5.36 -22.26
N LEU A 235 22.86 4.20 -22.03
CA LEU A 235 22.36 2.89 -22.46
C LEU A 235 21.45 2.25 -21.41
N PRO A 236 20.28 1.69 -21.81
CA PRO A 236 19.51 0.86 -20.90
C PRO A 236 20.25 -0.45 -20.63
N LEU A 237 20.08 -0.98 -19.42
CA LEU A 237 20.48 -2.37 -19.16
C LEU A 237 19.44 -3.33 -19.73
N LEU A 238 19.85 -4.59 -19.92
CA LEU A 238 18.91 -5.64 -20.31
C LEU A 238 17.93 -5.89 -19.16
N ALA A 239 16.68 -6.18 -19.50
CA ALA A 239 15.56 -6.29 -18.55
C ALA A 239 15.80 -7.22 -17.36
N SER A 240 16.68 -8.19 -17.52
CA SER A 240 17.00 -9.20 -16.53
C SER A 240 18.50 -9.17 -16.25
N GLY A 241 18.87 -8.65 -15.07
CA GLY A 241 20.15 -8.93 -14.46
C GLY A 241 20.09 -10.31 -13.81
N PHE A 242 21.10 -11.13 -14.07
CA PHE A 242 21.12 -12.52 -13.65
C PHE A 242 22.19 -12.78 -12.60
N ASN A 243 21.82 -13.56 -11.57
CA ASN A 243 22.75 -14.34 -10.77
C ASN A 243 22.60 -15.81 -11.22
N ASP A 244 23.63 -16.42 -11.81
CA ASP A 244 23.56 -17.80 -12.33
C ASP A 244 22.30 -18.07 -13.18
N ASN A 245 21.99 -17.17 -14.14
CA ASN A 245 20.81 -17.21 -15.01
C ASN A 245 19.44 -17.07 -14.29
N LYS A 246 19.39 -16.62 -13.03
CA LYS A 246 18.15 -16.30 -12.31
C LYS A 246 18.00 -14.80 -12.05
N PRO A 247 16.78 -14.24 -12.09
CA PRO A 247 16.55 -12.85 -11.73
C PRO A 247 17.09 -12.53 -10.33
N LEU A 248 17.67 -11.35 -10.15
CA LEU A 248 18.10 -10.88 -8.85
C LEU A 248 16.88 -10.57 -7.97
N MET A 249 16.69 -11.37 -6.92
CA MET A 249 15.55 -11.28 -6.01
C MET A 249 15.93 -10.62 -4.69
N ILE A 250 15.00 -9.85 -4.13
CA ILE A 250 15.12 -9.23 -2.81
C ILE A 250 13.85 -9.49 -1.99
N GLU A 251 14.04 -9.81 -0.72
CA GLU A 251 12.94 -9.91 0.25
C GLU A 251 12.89 -8.66 1.10
N ILE A 252 11.71 -8.02 1.12
CA ILE A 252 11.43 -6.92 2.03
C ILE A 252 10.68 -7.49 3.23
N LYS A 253 11.20 -7.26 4.42
CA LYS A 253 10.67 -7.79 5.68
C LYS A 253 10.22 -6.66 6.60
N ILE A 254 9.46 -7.01 7.61
CA ILE A 254 9.24 -6.21 8.81
C ILE A 254 9.58 -7.07 10.01
N SER A 255 10.31 -6.51 10.98
CA SER A 255 10.62 -7.26 12.18
C SER A 255 9.38 -7.55 13.01
N GLN A 256 9.41 -8.62 13.81
CA GLN A 256 8.29 -8.92 14.71
C GLN A 256 8.00 -7.78 15.69
N THR A 257 9.04 -7.11 16.18
CA THR A 257 8.91 -5.92 17.04
C THR A 257 8.24 -4.77 16.30
N GLY A 258 8.69 -4.46 15.08
CA GLY A 258 8.11 -3.41 14.25
C GLY A 258 6.65 -3.68 13.89
N LEU A 259 6.32 -4.92 13.56
CA LEU A 259 4.95 -5.36 13.27
C LEU A 259 4.06 -5.31 14.52
N ASN A 260 4.54 -5.83 15.66
CA ASN A 260 3.81 -5.78 16.93
C ASN A 260 3.50 -4.34 17.34
N THR A 261 4.44 -3.42 17.16
CA THR A 261 4.24 -1.99 17.44
C THR A 261 3.07 -1.44 16.61
N LYS A 262 3.07 -1.68 15.30
CA LYS A 262 2.00 -1.21 14.39
C LYS A 262 0.64 -1.84 14.70
N LEU A 263 0.58 -3.14 14.97
CA LEU A 263 -0.67 -3.82 15.33
C LEU A 263 -1.22 -3.37 16.69
N THR A 264 -0.34 -3.14 17.67
CA THR A 264 -0.72 -2.61 18.98
C THR A 264 -1.24 -1.18 18.87
N ASN A 265 -0.58 -0.32 18.08
CA ASN A 265 -1.06 1.04 17.81
C ASN A 265 -2.45 1.01 17.15
N PHE A 266 -2.64 0.15 16.15
CA PHE A 266 -3.95 -0.03 15.52
C PHE A 266 -5.03 -0.48 16.53
N GLY A 267 -4.72 -1.46 17.40
CA GLY A 267 -5.62 -1.91 18.45
C GLY A 267 -5.95 -0.82 19.48
N ASN A 268 -4.95 -0.04 19.90
CA ASN A 268 -5.13 1.10 20.81
C ASN A 268 -6.06 2.16 20.21
N ILE A 269 -5.90 2.45 18.92
CA ILE A 269 -6.79 3.38 18.19
C ILE A 269 -8.23 2.87 18.19
N ILE A 270 -8.46 1.60 17.82
CA ILE A 270 -9.82 1.01 17.79
C ILE A 270 -10.46 1.00 19.19
N VAL A 271 -9.71 0.58 20.21
CA VAL A 271 -10.21 0.56 21.60
C VAL A 271 -10.57 1.97 22.08
N THR A 272 -9.71 2.95 21.80
CA THR A 272 -9.94 4.34 22.20
C THR A 272 -11.13 4.94 21.46
N PHE A 273 -11.29 4.62 20.17
CA PHE A 273 -12.46 5.00 19.38
C PHE A 273 -13.77 4.46 19.99
N ILE A 274 -13.79 3.17 20.35
CA ILE A 274 -14.94 2.52 20.98
C ILE A 274 -15.26 3.15 22.34
N LYS A 275 -14.23 3.46 23.14
CA LYS A 275 -14.39 4.12 24.44
C LYS A 275 -14.89 5.57 24.28
N TYR A 276 -14.35 6.31 23.32
CA TYR A 276 -14.74 7.70 23.03
C TYR A 276 -16.24 7.82 22.77
N TYR A 277 -16.78 6.93 21.93
CA TYR A 277 -18.20 6.90 21.60
C TYR A 277 -19.04 6.04 22.57
N ASN A 278 -18.46 5.63 23.70
CA ASN A 278 -19.06 4.77 24.72
C ASN A 278 -19.93 3.63 24.13
N VAL A 279 -19.41 2.94 23.11
CA VAL A 279 -20.25 2.07 22.28
C VAL A 279 -20.74 0.89 23.11
N LYS A 280 -22.04 0.65 23.12
CA LYS A 280 -22.64 -0.55 23.72
C LYS A 280 -22.46 -1.73 22.76
N LEU A 281 -21.46 -2.55 23.04
CA LEU A 281 -21.05 -3.66 22.20
C LEU A 281 -22.01 -4.84 22.34
N ARG A 282 -22.48 -5.35 21.20
CA ARG A 282 -23.27 -6.58 21.13
C ARG A 282 -22.72 -7.49 20.03
N ARG A 283 -22.87 -8.81 20.22
CA ARG A 283 -22.54 -9.79 19.17
C ARG A 283 -23.56 -9.76 18.03
N SER A 284 -24.81 -9.44 18.35
CA SER A 284 -25.91 -9.31 17.39
C SER A 284 -26.89 -8.20 17.81
N GLY A 285 -27.66 -7.70 16.85
CA GLY A 285 -28.69 -6.69 17.10
C GLY A 285 -28.17 -5.24 16.97
N THR A 286 -28.65 -4.35 17.84
CA THR A 286 -28.38 -2.91 17.75
C THR A 286 -27.13 -2.52 18.52
N ASN A 287 -26.18 -1.87 17.85
CA ASN A 287 -25.05 -1.18 18.51
C ASN A 287 -25.45 0.27 18.80
N GLU A 288 -25.11 0.75 19.98
CA GLU A 288 -25.46 2.10 20.42
C GLU A 288 -24.18 2.91 20.58
N PHE A 289 -24.04 3.97 19.81
CA PHE A 289 -22.95 4.95 19.89
C PHE A 289 -23.47 6.18 20.61
N TYR A 290 -22.62 6.81 21.40
CA TYR A 290 -22.94 8.00 22.18
C TYR A 290 -22.00 9.11 21.73
N MET A 291 -22.54 10.18 21.17
CA MET A 291 -21.76 11.26 20.57
C MET A 291 -22.08 12.59 21.23
N LYS A 292 -21.09 13.50 21.20
CA LYS A 292 -21.29 14.89 21.65
C LYS A 292 -22.40 15.55 20.84
N GLN A 293 -23.25 16.32 21.53
CA GLN A 293 -24.38 17.03 20.93
C GLN A 293 -23.99 17.79 19.65
N ARG A 294 -22.92 18.59 19.70
CA ARG A 294 -22.45 19.39 18.55
C ARG A 294 -22.31 18.56 17.27
N VAL A 295 -21.72 17.38 17.37
CA VAL A 295 -21.46 16.50 16.22
C VAL A 295 -22.76 15.92 15.67
N LEU A 296 -23.66 15.53 16.57
CA LEU A 296 -24.98 15.04 16.21
C LEU A 296 -25.80 16.11 15.49
N ASP A 297 -25.82 17.33 16.03
CA ASP A 297 -26.53 18.47 15.48
C ASP A 297 -26.01 18.81 14.07
N GLU A 298 -24.68 18.76 13.85
CA GLU A 298 -24.07 18.96 12.53
C GLU A 298 -24.49 17.87 11.52
N ILE A 299 -24.57 16.60 11.95
CA ILE A 299 -25.03 15.49 11.10
C ILE A 299 -26.51 15.63 10.78
N ILE A 300 -27.35 15.95 11.77
CA ILE A 300 -28.80 16.17 11.58
C ILE A 300 -29.04 17.38 10.68
N ALA A 301 -28.30 18.48 10.84
CA ALA A 301 -28.44 19.64 9.97
C ALA A 301 -28.10 19.31 8.51
N LYS A 302 -27.05 18.49 8.30
CA LYS A 302 -26.59 18.11 6.96
C LYS A 302 -27.47 17.06 6.27
N TYR A 303 -28.04 16.12 7.04
CA TYR A 303 -28.70 14.93 6.49
C TYR A 303 -30.16 14.73 6.96
N GLY A 304 -30.66 15.50 7.93
CA GLY A 304 -31.90 15.19 8.65
C GLY A 304 -33.21 15.52 7.92
N LYS A 305 -33.22 16.51 7.03
CA LYS A 305 -34.47 16.96 6.38
C LYS A 305 -34.82 16.10 5.16
N GLY A 306 -35.78 15.20 5.32
CA GLY A 306 -36.40 14.44 4.22
C GLY A 306 -35.55 13.32 3.62
N VAL A 307 -34.34 13.09 4.14
CA VAL A 307 -33.44 12.04 3.65
C VAL A 307 -33.81 10.71 4.26
N LYS A 308 -34.10 9.72 3.41
CA LYS A 308 -34.43 8.35 3.82
C LYS A 308 -33.24 7.39 3.71
N SER A 309 -32.19 7.77 2.98
CA SER A 309 -30.97 6.98 2.83
C SER A 309 -29.73 7.85 2.64
N ILE A 310 -28.60 7.39 3.18
CA ILE A 310 -27.31 8.09 3.06
C ILE A 310 -26.20 7.12 2.66
N ARG A 311 -25.16 7.65 1.99
CA ARG A 311 -23.87 6.97 1.90
C ARG A 311 -23.15 7.09 3.23
N LEU A 312 -22.50 6.01 3.65
CA LEU A 312 -21.84 5.93 4.95
C LEU A 312 -20.48 6.64 5.02
N ASN A 313 -19.70 6.67 3.93
CA ASN A 313 -18.36 7.28 3.95
C ASN A 313 -18.34 8.75 4.42
N PRO A 314 -19.26 9.64 3.97
CA PRO A 314 -19.35 10.99 4.51
C PRO A 314 -19.66 11.06 6.01
N LEU A 315 -20.51 10.15 6.51
CA LEU A 315 -20.82 10.03 7.94
C LEU A 315 -19.57 9.57 8.71
N TYR A 316 -18.90 8.54 8.23
CA TYR A 316 -17.69 7.99 8.86
C TYR A 316 -16.55 9.00 8.86
N SER A 317 -16.43 9.82 7.82
CA SER A 317 -15.45 10.91 7.78
C SER A 317 -15.70 11.92 8.90
N LYS A 318 -16.97 12.27 9.15
CA LYS A 318 -17.32 13.21 10.22
C LYS A 318 -17.08 12.64 11.63
N ILE A 319 -17.42 11.37 11.82
CA ILE A 319 -17.15 10.63 13.07
C ILE A 319 -15.63 10.53 13.29
N LEU A 320 -14.86 10.18 12.27
CA LEU A 320 -13.40 10.10 12.38
C LEU A 320 -12.78 11.47 12.70
N GLU A 321 -13.24 12.54 12.05
CA GLU A 321 -12.79 13.90 12.31
C GLU A 321 -12.97 14.30 13.78
N ASP A 322 -14.17 14.08 14.33
CA ASP A 322 -14.45 14.38 15.74
C ASP A 322 -13.60 13.53 16.69
N PHE A 323 -13.43 12.24 16.40
CA PHE A 323 -12.54 11.38 17.17
C PHE A 323 -11.10 11.89 17.14
N LYS A 324 -10.54 12.19 15.97
CA LYS A 324 -9.15 12.68 15.82
C LYS A 324 -8.93 14.03 16.53
N GLN A 325 -9.97 14.85 16.65
CA GLN A 325 -9.92 16.13 17.38
C GLN A 325 -10.11 15.98 18.90
N SER A 326 -10.42 14.79 19.41
CA SER A 326 -10.58 14.55 20.84
C SER A 326 -9.23 14.46 21.57
N ASP A 327 -9.18 14.93 22.81
CA ASP A 327 -7.92 14.95 23.57
C ASP A 327 -7.40 13.54 23.90
N ILE A 328 -8.30 12.56 24.00
CA ILE A 328 -7.92 11.16 24.20
C ILE A 328 -7.35 10.49 22.95
N ALA A 329 -7.57 11.08 21.76
CA ALA A 329 -7.08 10.52 20.50
C ALA A 329 -5.79 11.18 20.03
N LYS A 330 -5.64 12.51 20.19
CA LYS A 330 -4.51 13.29 19.63
C LYS A 330 -3.12 12.76 20.01
N THR A 331 -3.00 12.06 21.13
CA THR A 331 -1.73 11.49 21.61
C THR A 331 -1.49 10.05 21.16
N LEU A 332 -2.42 9.45 20.42
CA LEU A 332 -2.30 8.07 19.95
C LEU A 332 -1.26 7.99 18.82
N PRO A 333 -0.25 7.11 18.95
CA PRO A 333 0.67 6.84 17.86
C PRO A 333 -0.06 6.33 16.62
N ASP A 334 0.43 6.71 15.44
CA ASP A 334 -0.10 6.28 14.13
C ASP A 334 -1.58 6.63 13.86
N LEU A 335 -2.17 7.57 14.61
CA LEU A 335 -3.56 7.99 14.39
C LEU A 335 -3.83 8.46 12.95
N ASP A 336 -2.83 9.05 12.30
CA ASP A 336 -2.93 9.52 10.92
C ASP A 336 -3.04 8.40 9.89
N LEU A 337 -2.60 7.19 10.23
CA LEU A 337 -2.78 5.99 9.40
C LEU A 337 -4.21 5.48 9.44
N LEU A 338 -5.03 5.89 10.42
CA LEU A 338 -6.42 5.47 10.51
C LEU A 338 -7.29 6.21 9.48
N SER A 339 -8.06 5.41 8.73
CA SER A 339 -9.23 5.85 7.99
C SER A 339 -10.44 4.95 8.25
N LEU A 340 -11.65 5.51 8.12
CA LEU A 340 -12.91 4.78 8.24
C LEU A 340 -13.61 4.75 6.88
N GLN A 341 -13.99 3.56 6.40
CA GLN A 341 -14.78 3.41 5.18
C GLN A 341 -15.83 2.32 5.31
N ASP A 342 -16.89 2.45 4.53
CA ASP A 342 -17.84 1.39 4.32
C ASP A 342 -17.26 0.32 3.40
N PHE A 343 -17.23 -0.92 3.90
CA PHE A 343 -16.64 -2.07 3.25
C PHE A 343 -17.15 -2.30 1.81
N ARG A 344 -18.44 -2.07 1.55
CA ARG A 344 -19.03 -2.27 0.20
C ARG A 344 -19.76 -1.07 -0.39
N SER A 345 -19.61 0.12 0.21
CA SER A 345 -20.15 1.39 -0.30
C SER A 345 -21.65 1.33 -0.65
N TYR A 346 -22.48 0.98 0.32
CA TYR A 346 -23.94 0.95 0.18
C TYR A 346 -24.60 2.24 0.70
N SER A 347 -25.80 2.52 0.19
CA SER A 347 -26.70 3.47 0.83
C SER A 347 -27.51 2.73 1.89
N VAL A 348 -27.45 3.20 3.13
CA VAL A 348 -28.24 2.65 4.23
C VAL A 348 -29.47 3.51 4.47
N LYS A 349 -30.55 2.90 4.97
CA LYS A 349 -31.69 3.67 5.45
C LYS A 349 -31.29 4.42 6.72
N VAL A 350 -31.80 5.63 6.86
CA VAL A 350 -31.56 6.46 8.03
C VAL A 350 -32.88 6.97 8.58
N THR A 351 -32.96 7.05 9.90
CA THR A 351 -34.07 7.66 10.61
C THR A 351 -33.50 8.68 11.58
N PHE A 352 -33.91 9.93 11.43
CA PHE A 352 -33.48 11.03 12.29
C PHE A 352 -34.59 11.39 13.27
N ASN A 353 -34.20 11.60 14.52
CA ASN A 353 -35.01 12.17 15.58
C ASN A 353 -34.26 13.37 16.16
N GLU A 354 -34.92 14.15 17.02
CA GLU A 354 -34.29 15.33 17.66
C GLU A 354 -33.06 14.98 18.52
N THR A 355 -33.01 13.78 19.08
CA THR A 355 -31.98 13.38 20.07
C THR A 355 -31.10 12.23 19.62
N ASN A 356 -31.37 11.67 18.44
CA ASN A 356 -30.61 10.54 17.89
C ASN A 356 -30.83 10.37 16.40
N PHE A 357 -29.95 9.62 15.75
CA PHE A 357 -30.28 9.02 14.46
C PHE A 357 -29.93 7.53 14.47
N SER A 358 -30.65 6.79 13.65
CA SER A 358 -30.42 5.37 13.44
C SER A 358 -30.08 5.11 11.99
N VAL A 359 -29.07 4.28 11.76
CA VAL A 359 -28.78 3.71 10.43
C VAL A 359 -29.12 2.23 10.44
N TRP A 360 -29.83 1.83 9.40
CA TRP A 360 -30.26 0.46 9.18
C TRP A 360 -30.01 0.09 7.72
N GLY A 361 -29.48 -1.10 7.49
CA GLY A 361 -29.34 -1.62 6.15
C GLY A 361 -29.25 -3.13 6.16
N ASN A 362 -29.62 -3.70 5.03
CA ASN A 362 -29.55 -5.13 4.78
C ASN A 362 -28.26 -5.45 4.04
N HIS A 363 -27.56 -6.46 4.54
CA HIS A 363 -26.38 -7.10 3.94
C HIS A 363 -25.16 -6.19 3.68
N TYR A 364 -23.98 -6.66 4.10
CA TYR A 364 -22.64 -6.24 3.64
C TYR A 364 -22.21 -4.77 3.82
N TRP A 365 -22.81 -3.98 4.70
CA TRP A 365 -22.24 -2.70 5.15
C TRP A 365 -21.69 -2.82 6.57
N SER A 366 -20.58 -2.15 6.87
CA SER A 366 -19.88 -2.25 8.15
C SER A 366 -18.96 -1.06 8.39
N LEU A 367 -18.56 -0.82 9.65
CA LEU A 367 -17.53 0.18 9.95
C LEU A 367 -16.17 -0.47 9.70
N GLY A 368 -15.59 -0.20 8.54
CA GLY A 368 -14.23 -0.63 8.23
C GLY A 368 -13.22 0.31 8.85
N PHE A 369 -12.38 -0.21 9.74
CA PHE A 369 -11.17 0.46 10.21
C PHE A 369 -10.01 0.07 9.29
N TYR A 370 -9.39 1.06 8.65
CA TYR A 370 -8.28 0.85 7.74
C TYR A 370 -7.03 1.53 8.29
N PHE A 371 -5.89 0.84 8.23
CA PHE A 371 -4.64 1.27 8.85
C PHE A 371 -3.45 1.14 7.89
N GLY A 372 -2.95 2.29 7.42
CA GLY A 372 -1.82 2.40 6.48
C GLY A 372 -1.93 3.57 5.51
N ASN A 373 -1.07 3.58 4.49
CA ASN A 373 -0.86 4.70 3.55
C ASN A 373 -2.15 5.16 2.84
N SER A 374 -3.01 4.21 2.48
CA SER A 374 -4.32 4.51 1.92
C SER A 374 -5.29 3.40 2.25
N ALA A 375 -6.59 3.69 2.34
CA ALA A 375 -7.59 2.66 2.64
C ALA A 375 -7.61 1.49 1.63
N GLN A 376 -7.06 1.68 0.42
CA GLN A 376 -6.98 0.65 -0.62
C GLN A 376 -5.72 -0.22 -0.49
N ALA A 377 -4.66 0.31 0.13
CA ALA A 377 -3.37 -0.35 0.37
C ALA A 377 -3.05 -0.58 1.87
N SER A 378 -4.06 -0.53 2.74
CA SER A 378 -3.93 -0.67 4.19
C SER A 378 -4.22 -2.09 4.69
N LEU A 379 -3.91 -2.38 5.95
CA LEU A 379 -4.66 -3.40 6.69
C LEU A 379 -6.10 -2.95 6.93
N ALA A 380 -7.01 -3.90 7.10
CA ALA A 380 -8.43 -3.62 7.33
C ALA A 380 -8.96 -4.45 8.50
N TYR A 381 -9.90 -3.87 9.26
CA TYR A 381 -10.73 -4.55 10.22
C TYR A 381 -12.17 -4.10 10.00
N THR A 382 -12.99 -4.95 9.38
CA THR A 382 -14.41 -4.69 9.15
C THR A 382 -15.19 -5.05 10.41
N ALA A 383 -15.39 -4.06 11.28
CA ALA A 383 -16.11 -4.26 12.53
C ALA A 383 -17.61 -4.34 12.28
N TRP A 384 -18.27 -5.25 13.00
CA TRP A 384 -19.71 -5.47 12.87
C TRP A 384 -20.11 -5.76 11.42
N VAL A 385 -19.72 -6.90 10.86
CA VAL A 385 -20.33 -7.39 9.61
C VAL A 385 -21.50 -8.30 10.00
N GLN A 386 -22.74 -7.95 9.64
CA GLN A 386 -23.91 -8.83 9.80
C GLN A 386 -25.03 -8.43 8.80
N ASN A 387 -25.93 -9.36 8.50
CA ASN A 387 -27.08 -9.23 7.60
C ASN A 387 -27.99 -8.09 8.00
N TYR A 388 -28.20 -7.95 9.31
CA TYR A 388 -28.98 -6.88 9.90
C TYR A 388 -28.10 -6.13 10.88
N GLN A 389 -27.74 -4.93 10.46
CA GLN A 389 -27.01 -3.96 11.25
C GLN A 389 -28.00 -2.85 11.63
N HIS A 390 -28.07 -2.54 12.91
CA HIS A 390 -28.75 -1.33 13.36
C HIS A 390 -27.78 -0.58 14.26
N TRP A 391 -27.40 0.63 13.86
CA TRP A 391 -26.62 1.49 14.75
C TRP A 391 -27.48 2.67 15.13
N ARG A 392 -27.53 2.93 16.44
CA ARG A 392 -28.20 4.08 17.00
C ARG A 392 -27.15 5.02 17.55
N PHE A 393 -27.15 6.26 17.08
CA PHE A 393 -26.26 7.31 17.53
C PHE A 393 -27.05 8.25 18.43
N ASN A 394 -26.76 8.21 19.72
CA ASN A 394 -27.43 8.97 20.75
C ASN A 394 -26.62 10.21 21.11
N LYS A 395 -27.33 11.25 21.49
CA LYS A 395 -26.77 12.42 22.16
C LYS A 395 -26.24 12.04 23.56
N ILE A 396 -25.02 12.48 23.90
CA ILE A 396 -24.48 12.53 25.27
C ILE A 396 -24.96 13.80 25.96
#